data_AF-A0A7C5S7M6-F1
#
_entry.id   AF-A0A7C5S7M6-F1
#
_cell.length_a   1.000
_cell.length_b   1.000
_cell.length_c   1.000
_cell.angle_alpha   90.00
_cell.angle_beta   90.00
_cell.angle_gamma   90.00
#
_symmetry.space_group_name_H-M   'P 1'
#
loop_
_entity.id
_entity.type
_entity.pdbx_description
1 polymer ?
#
loop_
_entity_poly.entity_id
_entity_poly.type
_entity_poly.pdbx_seq_one_letter_code
_entity_poly.pdbx_strand_id
1 'polypeptide(L)'
;MVGSTPERMWIAAAIAVLLALGAWFYFPVWHGDAAIYLPYVRALWERGRWMEFNPGERSSGATSPLWLLWLVPWWGLGGATGFKLAGAVLVIGAVVGAYLQAVRLGASSTEALLVAAVVAYCVVPAGFLGYETPLVALVGIAWVA
;
A
#
# COMPACT_ATOMS: atom_id res chain seq x y z
N MET A 1 22.25 -14.06 -11.10
CA MET A 1 23.49 -13.50 -10.51
C MET A 1 23.10 -12.26 -9.74
N VAL A 2 23.37 -12.20 -8.42
CA VAL A 2 22.96 -11.05 -7.61
C VAL A 2 24.05 -9.99 -7.70
N GLY A 3 23.70 -8.79 -8.18
CA GLY A 3 24.61 -7.69 -8.50
C GLY A 3 25.61 -7.29 -7.40
N SER A 4 26.61 -6.52 -7.81
CA SER A 4 27.67 -6.01 -6.91
C SER A 4 27.08 -5.12 -5.80
N THR A 5 27.77 -4.95 -4.67
CA THR A 5 27.30 -4.10 -3.56
C THR A 5 26.89 -2.69 -4.01
N PRO A 6 27.66 -1.99 -4.88
CA PRO A 6 27.26 -0.69 -5.40
C PRO A 6 25.96 -0.73 -6.23
N GLU A 7 25.79 -1.75 -7.07
CA GLU A 7 24.60 -1.92 -7.90
C GLU A 7 23.34 -2.09 -7.04
N ARG A 8 23.42 -2.88 -5.96
CA ARG A 8 22.30 -3.04 -5.01
C ARG A 8 21.93 -1.74 -4.33
N MET A 9 22.92 -0.91 -3.98
CA MET A 9 22.67 0.41 -3.40
C MET A 9 21.93 1.32 -4.38
N TRP A 10 22.33 1.34 -5.65
CA TRP A 10 21.66 2.14 -6.67
C TRP A 10 20.22 1.71 -6.92
N ILE A 11 19.97 0.39 -6.95
CA ILE A 11 18.61 -0.16 -7.10
C ILE A 11 17.74 0.20 -5.91
N ALA A 12 18.25 0.02 -4.69
CA ALA A 12 17.52 0.39 -3.48
C ALA A 12 17.21 1.90 -3.45
N ALA A 13 18.18 2.73 -3.84
CA ALA A 13 17.99 4.18 -3.96
C ALA A 13 16.93 4.52 -5.02
N ALA A 14 16.93 3.86 -6.19
CA ALA A 14 15.94 4.09 -7.23
C ALA A 14 14.52 3.74 -6.75
N ILE A 15 14.34 2.58 -6.11
CA ILE A 15 13.05 2.18 -5.53
C ILE A 15 12.63 3.19 -4.44
N ALA A 16 13.54 3.59 -3.56
CA ALA A 16 13.25 4.55 -2.51
C ALA A 16 12.81 5.91 -3.09
N VAL A 17 13.47 6.39 -4.15
CA VAL A 17 13.10 7.64 -4.83
C VAL A 17 11.70 7.53 -5.45
N LEU A 18 11.40 6.43 -6.14
CA LEU A 18 10.07 6.21 -6.73
C LEU A 18 8.97 6.25 -5.66
N LEU A 19 9.19 5.56 -4.54
CA LEU A 19 8.26 5.53 -3.41
C LEU A 19 8.12 6.91 -2.76
N ALA A 20 9.22 7.62 -2.55
CA ALA A 20 9.23 8.95 -1.93
C ALA A 20 8.53 10.00 -2.80
N LEU A 21 8.78 9.99 -4.11
CA LEU A 21 8.06 10.85 -5.06
C LEU A 21 6.57 10.55 -5.05
N GLY A 22 6.21 9.26 -5.07
CA GLY A 22 4.83 8.82 -4.93
C GLY A 22 4.15 9.36 -3.67
N ALA A 23 4.78 9.16 -2.52
CA ALA A 23 4.29 9.67 -1.25
C ALA A 23 4.17 11.21 -1.27
N TRP A 24 5.17 11.92 -1.81
CA TRP A 24 5.14 13.37 -1.91
C TRP A 24 3.90 13.90 -2.64
N PHE A 25 3.52 13.27 -3.76
CA PHE A 25 2.36 13.68 -4.54
C PHE A 25 1.02 13.22 -3.94
N TYR A 26 0.93 11.99 -3.42
CA TYR A 26 -0.36 11.38 -3.09
C TYR A 26 -0.69 11.31 -1.60
N PHE A 27 0.31 11.36 -0.72
CA PHE A 27 0.08 11.36 0.73
C PHE A 27 -0.83 12.50 1.22
N PRO A 28 -0.69 13.76 0.75
CA PRO A 28 -1.55 14.86 1.21
C PRO A 28 -2.96 14.83 0.61
N VAL A 29 -3.22 13.97 -0.39
CA VAL A 29 -4.49 13.96 -1.13
C VAL A 29 -5.51 13.05 -0.45
N TRP A 30 -6.67 13.59 -0.09
CA TRP A 30 -7.80 12.81 0.45
C TRP A 30 -8.86 12.62 -0.62
N HIS A 31 -8.82 11.48 -1.29
CA HIS A 31 -9.75 11.12 -2.36
C HIS A 31 -9.88 9.60 -2.47
N GLY A 32 -10.87 9.14 -3.24
CA GLY A 32 -11.10 7.73 -3.50
C GLY A 32 -11.56 6.97 -2.26
N ASP A 33 -11.21 5.68 -2.21
CA ASP A 33 -11.67 4.78 -1.16
C ASP A 33 -11.10 5.11 0.23
N ALA A 34 -10.00 5.86 0.30
CA ALA A 34 -9.51 6.46 1.54
C ALA A 34 -10.59 7.26 2.28
N ALA A 35 -11.43 8.00 1.53
CA ALA A 35 -12.54 8.77 2.09
C ALA A 35 -13.71 7.88 2.50
N ILE A 36 -13.82 6.68 1.92
CA ILE A 36 -14.85 5.69 2.26
C ILE A 36 -14.50 4.92 3.53
N TYR A 37 -13.23 4.54 3.72
CA TYR A 37 -12.81 3.77 4.90
C TYR A 37 -12.65 4.60 6.16
N LEU A 38 -12.34 5.89 6.02
CA LEU A 38 -12.10 6.77 7.15
C LEU A 38 -13.30 6.85 8.12
N PRO A 39 -14.56 7.01 7.67
CA PRO A 39 -15.74 6.95 8.55
C PRO A 39 -15.82 5.68 9.39
N TYR A 40 -15.53 4.51 8.80
CA TYR A 40 -15.55 3.23 9.50
C TYR A 40 -14.49 3.15 10.60
N VAL A 41 -13.26 3.58 10.27
CA VAL A 41 -12.16 3.63 11.23
C VAL A 41 -12.49 4.55 12.39
N ARG A 42 -13.01 5.75 12.12
CA ARG A 42 -13.41 6.72 13.15
C ARG A 42 -14.59 6.19 13.98
N ALA A 43 -15.58 5.56 13.36
CA ALA A 43 -16.70 4.97 14.08
C ALA A 43 -16.25 3.91 15.09
N LEU A 44 -15.34 3.04 14.68
CA LEU A 44 -14.84 1.99 15.54
C LEU A 44 -13.90 2.54 16.62
N TRP A 45 -12.93 3.37 16.24
CA TRP A 45 -11.91 3.89 17.16
C TRP A 45 -12.47 4.91 18.16
N GLU A 46 -13.24 5.90 17.67
CA GLU A 46 -13.71 7.01 18.51
C GLU A 46 -15.00 6.67 19.27
N ARG A 47 -15.85 5.81 18.70
CA ARG A 47 -17.21 5.56 19.22
C ARG A 47 -17.47 4.10 19.61
N GLY A 48 -16.53 3.18 19.36
CA GLY A 48 -16.73 1.74 19.59
C GLY A 48 -17.79 1.11 18.68
N ARG A 49 -18.12 1.75 17.55
CA ARG A 49 -19.19 1.33 16.65
C ARG A 49 -18.63 0.51 15.49
N TRP A 50 -18.92 -0.79 15.50
CA TRP A 50 -18.47 -1.73 14.48
C TRP A 50 -19.24 -1.57 13.16
N MET A 51 -18.51 -1.47 12.05
CA MET A 51 -19.05 -1.42 10.68
C MET A 51 -20.15 -0.37 10.51
N GLU A 52 -19.83 0.87 10.87
CA GLU A 52 -20.74 2.02 10.79
C GLU A 52 -20.14 3.10 9.89
N PHE A 53 -20.83 3.41 8.79
CA PHE A 53 -20.44 4.48 7.87
C PHE A 53 -21.15 5.79 8.23
N ASN A 54 -22.48 5.74 8.27
CA ASN A 54 -23.33 6.82 8.75
C ASN A 54 -23.60 6.65 10.26
N PRO A 55 -23.60 7.73 11.05
CA PRO A 55 -23.88 7.66 12.48
C PRO A 55 -25.19 6.93 12.79
N GLY A 56 -25.13 5.89 13.62
CA GLY A 56 -26.28 5.11 14.04
C GLY A 56 -26.70 3.97 13.09
N GLU A 57 -26.17 3.93 11.86
CA GLU A 57 -26.53 2.93 10.85
C GLU A 57 -25.37 1.97 10.58
N ARG A 58 -25.56 0.69 10.91
CA ARG A 58 -24.60 -0.34 10.50
C ARG A 58 -24.65 -0.50 8.98
N SER A 59 -23.48 -0.50 8.36
CA SER A 59 -23.30 -0.73 6.94
C SER A 59 -22.01 -1.51 6.71
N SER A 60 -22.09 -2.60 5.97
CA SER A 60 -20.91 -3.32 5.48
C SER A 60 -20.71 -3.18 3.99
N GLY A 61 -21.54 -2.39 3.30
CA GLY A 61 -21.63 -2.41 1.84
C GLY A 61 -20.37 -1.94 1.11
N ALA A 62 -19.53 -1.15 1.77
CA ALA A 62 -18.39 -0.48 1.15
C ALA A 62 -17.03 -0.90 1.72
N THR A 63 -16.97 -1.85 2.67
CA THR A 63 -15.70 -2.33 3.26
C THR A 63 -15.86 -3.74 3.83
N SER A 64 -14.75 -4.40 4.16
CA SER A 64 -14.78 -5.72 4.80
C SER A 64 -14.28 -5.67 6.24
N PRO A 65 -14.76 -6.58 7.13
CA PRO A 65 -14.26 -6.71 8.50
C PRO A 65 -12.73 -6.80 8.61
N LEU A 66 -12.11 -7.63 7.77
CA LEU A 66 -10.65 -7.83 7.79
C LEU A 66 -9.90 -6.55 7.39
N TRP A 67 -10.45 -5.81 6.43
CA TRP A 67 -9.86 -4.54 6.01
C TRP A 67 -9.94 -3.48 7.10
N LEU A 68 -11.06 -3.41 7.82
CA LEU A 68 -11.18 -2.52 8.96
C LEU A 68 -10.19 -2.89 10.07
N LEU A 69 -10.00 -4.18 10.36
CA LEU A 69 -9.00 -4.66 11.32
C LEU A 69 -7.57 -4.35 10.88
N TRP A 70 -7.30 -4.31 9.57
CA TRP A 70 -6.03 -3.84 9.04
C TRP A 70 -5.84 -2.34 9.34
N LEU A 71 -6.82 -1.49 9.03
CA LEU A 71 -6.68 -0.03 9.05
C LEU A 71 -6.73 0.60 10.46
N VAL A 72 -7.48 0.04 11.39
CA VAL A 72 -7.69 0.64 12.73
C VAL A 72 -6.41 0.75 13.57
N PRO A 73 -5.53 -0.27 13.66
CA PRO A 73 -4.27 -0.13 14.36
C PRO A 73 -3.41 1.02 13.84
N TRP A 74 -3.40 1.23 12.52
CA TRP A 74 -2.68 2.33 11.90
C TRP A 74 -3.22 3.70 12.32
N TRP A 75 -4.54 3.86 12.45
CA TRP A 75 -5.12 5.07 13.01
C TRP A 75 -4.67 5.29 14.46
N GLY A 76 -4.55 4.24 15.27
CA GLY A 76 -4.03 4.33 16.64
C GLY A 76 -2.58 4.84 16.72
N LEU A 77 -1.75 4.60 15.70
CA LEU A 77 -0.34 5.00 15.66
C LEU A 77 -0.11 6.47 15.29
N GLY A 78 -1.10 7.14 14.70
CA GLY A 78 -0.88 8.52 14.22
C GLY A 78 -2.08 9.18 13.56
N GLY A 79 -3.30 8.77 13.88
CA GLY A 79 -4.54 9.27 13.31
C GLY A 79 -4.55 9.15 11.79
N ALA A 80 -4.86 10.26 11.12
CA ALA A 80 -4.94 10.34 9.66
C ALA A 80 -3.61 10.00 8.97
N THR A 81 -2.49 10.40 9.55
CA THR A 81 -1.14 10.08 9.05
C THR A 81 -0.89 8.58 9.13
N GLY A 82 -1.17 7.97 10.28
CA GLY A 82 -1.03 6.53 10.47
C GLY A 82 -1.91 5.74 9.50
N PHE A 83 -3.18 6.14 9.35
CA PHE A 83 -4.09 5.57 8.36
C PHE A 83 -3.54 5.64 6.92
N LYS A 84 -2.87 6.72 6.52
CA LYS A 84 -2.18 6.81 5.21
C LYS A 84 -0.95 5.90 5.11
N LEU A 85 -0.23 5.70 6.22
CA LEU A 85 0.91 4.78 6.29
C LEU A 85 0.49 3.31 6.07
N ALA A 86 -0.75 2.94 6.41
CA ALA A 86 -1.28 1.61 6.12
C ALA A 86 -1.19 1.26 4.63
N GLY A 87 -1.61 2.19 3.76
CA GLY A 87 -1.49 2.06 2.31
C GLY A 87 -0.03 2.06 1.84
N ALA A 88 0.80 2.94 2.42
CA ALA A 88 2.22 3.02 2.09
C ALA A 88 2.97 1.69 2.33
N VAL A 89 2.65 0.98 3.41
CA VAL A 89 3.26 -0.34 3.70
C VAL A 89 2.93 -1.35 2.62
N LEU A 90 1.67 -1.39 2.16
CA LEU A 90 1.28 -2.31 1.10
C LEU A 90 1.92 -1.93 -0.24
N VAL A 91 2.07 -0.64 -0.54
CA VAL A 91 2.80 -0.14 -1.72
C VAL A 91 4.26 -0.59 -1.70
N ILE A 92 4.95 -0.35 -0.58
CA ILE A 92 6.35 -0.74 -0.41
C ILE A 92 6.48 -2.26 -0.60
N GLY A 93 5.61 -3.02 0.06
CA GLY A 93 5.55 -4.47 -0.08
C GLY A 93 5.37 -4.91 -1.53
N ALA A 94 4.43 -4.33 -2.26
CA ALA A 94 4.15 -4.69 -3.65
C ALA A 94 5.35 -4.39 -4.57
N VAL A 95 5.96 -3.21 -4.44
CA VAL A 95 7.09 -2.79 -5.29
C VAL A 95 8.33 -3.63 -5.01
N VAL A 96 8.68 -3.80 -3.72
CA VAL A 96 9.84 -4.62 -3.32
C VAL A 96 9.59 -6.09 -3.63
N GLY A 97 8.38 -6.59 -3.38
CA GLY A 97 7.98 -7.95 -3.71
C GLY A 97 8.09 -8.24 -5.20
N ALA A 98 7.65 -7.32 -6.06
CA ALA A 98 7.77 -7.45 -7.50
C ALA A 98 9.23 -7.53 -7.97
N TYR A 99 10.10 -6.67 -7.42
CA TYR A 99 11.54 -6.73 -7.67
C TYR A 99 12.13 -8.09 -7.27
N LEU A 100 11.88 -8.51 -6.03
CA LEU A 100 12.43 -9.76 -5.49
C LEU A 100 11.95 -10.98 -6.26
N GLN A 101 10.66 -10.99 -6.65
CA GLN A 101 10.09 -12.07 -7.43
C GLN A 101 10.67 -12.13 -8.84
N ALA A 102 10.87 -10.99 -9.51
CA ALA A 102 11.53 -10.94 -10.81
C ALA A 102 12.97 -11.50 -10.75
N VAL A 103 13.75 -11.08 -9.75
CA VAL A 103 15.10 -11.63 -9.51
C VAL A 103 15.05 -13.15 -9.27
N ARG A 104 14.08 -13.63 -8.48
CA ARG A 104 13.90 -15.06 -8.19
C ARG A 104 13.59 -15.87 -9.46
N LEU A 105 12.82 -15.30 -10.39
CA LEU A 105 12.51 -15.90 -11.69
C LEU A 105 13.64 -15.80 -12.71
N GLY A 106 14.81 -15.28 -12.32
CA GLY A 106 16.01 -15.24 -13.13
C GLY A 106 16.22 -13.96 -13.94
N ALA A 107 15.40 -12.93 -13.73
CA ALA A 107 15.59 -11.63 -14.36
C ALA A 107 16.93 -11.00 -13.93
N SER A 108 17.54 -10.24 -14.83
CA SER A 108 18.65 -9.34 -14.49
C SER A 108 18.19 -8.24 -13.54
N SER A 109 19.13 -7.59 -12.85
CA SER A 109 18.81 -6.52 -11.91
C SER A 109 18.06 -5.36 -12.57
N THR A 110 18.39 -5.04 -13.82
CA THR A 110 17.72 -3.99 -14.61
C THR A 110 16.29 -4.38 -14.98
N GLU A 111 16.08 -5.61 -15.46
CA GLU A 111 14.72 -6.11 -15.77
C GLU A 111 13.85 -6.14 -14.51
N ALA A 112 14.39 -6.60 -13.38
CA ALA A 112 13.68 -6.61 -12.12
C ALA A 112 13.33 -5.19 -11.64
N LEU A 113 14.23 -4.21 -11.82
CA LEU A 113 13.96 -2.81 -11.52
C LEU A 113 12.86 -2.23 -12.42
N LEU A 114 12.84 -2.58 -13.71
CA LEU A 114 11.77 -2.17 -14.63
C LEU A 114 10.42 -2.75 -14.21
N VAL A 115 10.38 -4.04 -13.83
CA VAL A 115 9.17 -4.66 -13.28
C VAL A 115 8.69 -3.92 -12.02
N ALA A 116 9.61 -3.63 -11.09
CA ALA A 116 9.29 -2.88 -9.88
C ALA A 116 8.77 -1.47 -10.18
N ALA A 117 9.34 -0.78 -11.17
CA ALA A 117 8.91 0.55 -11.58
C ALA A 117 7.51 0.54 -12.22
N VAL A 118 7.19 -0.48 -13.05
CA VAL A 118 5.84 -0.67 -13.62
C VAL A 118 4.83 -0.93 -12.49
N VAL A 119 5.18 -1.81 -11.55
CA VAL A 119 4.31 -2.05 -10.38
C VAL A 119 4.14 -0.77 -9.57
N ALA A 120 5.22 -0.03 -9.30
CA ALA A 120 5.15 1.24 -8.57
C ALA A 120 4.22 2.24 -9.25
N TYR A 121 4.32 2.40 -10.57
CA TYR A 121 3.44 3.28 -11.34
C TYR A 121 1.95 2.96 -11.13
N CYS A 122 1.59 1.67 -11.09
CA CYS A 122 0.21 1.24 -10.88
C CYS A 122 -0.23 1.36 -9.42
N VAL A 123 0.62 0.92 -8.47
CA VAL A 123 0.20 0.73 -7.08
C VAL A 123 0.42 1.96 -6.21
N VAL A 124 1.31 2.89 -6.55
CA VAL A 124 1.57 4.08 -5.73
C VAL A 124 0.33 4.98 -5.64
N PRO A 125 -0.29 5.45 -6.74
CA PRO A 125 -1.49 6.28 -6.65
C PRO A 125 -2.62 5.51 -5.96
N ALA A 126 -2.79 4.25 -6.36
CA ALA A 126 -3.85 3.40 -5.84
C ALA A 126 -3.66 3.10 -4.35
N GLY A 127 -2.45 2.94 -3.83
CA GLY A 127 -2.22 2.66 -2.41
C GLY A 127 -2.48 3.84 -1.48
N PHE A 128 -2.36 5.07 -1.98
CA PHE A 128 -2.68 6.26 -1.19
C PHE A 128 -4.14 6.72 -1.33
N LEU A 129 -4.80 6.39 -2.45
CA LEU A 129 -6.15 6.86 -2.75
C LEU A 129 -7.20 5.74 -2.65
N GLY A 130 -6.90 4.54 -3.15
CA GLY A 130 -7.78 3.37 -3.14
C GLY A 130 -7.43 2.31 -2.09
N TYR A 131 -6.19 2.24 -1.62
CA TYR A 131 -5.64 1.29 -0.64
C TYR A 131 -5.63 -0.21 -1.01
N GLU A 132 -6.65 -0.78 -1.66
CA GLU A 132 -6.70 -2.25 -1.88
C GLU A 132 -5.77 -2.74 -3.00
N THR A 133 -5.51 -1.91 -4.02
CA THR A 133 -4.79 -2.35 -5.22
C THR A 133 -3.38 -2.90 -4.93
N PRO A 134 -2.57 -2.28 -4.05
CA PRO A 134 -1.30 -2.88 -3.64
C PRO A 134 -1.44 -4.24 -2.91
N LEU A 135 -2.54 -4.47 -2.17
CA LEU A 135 -2.80 -5.78 -1.56
C LEU A 135 -3.07 -6.83 -2.63
N VAL A 136 -3.89 -6.51 -3.64
CA VAL A 136 -4.15 -7.40 -4.78
C VAL A 136 -2.85 -7.72 -5.52
N ALA A 137 -2.01 -6.70 -5.77
CA ALA A 137 -0.71 -6.88 -6.39
C ALA A 137 0.19 -7.81 -5.56
N LEU A 138 0.26 -7.61 -4.24
CA LEU A 138 1.02 -8.46 -3.31
C LEU A 138 0.56 -9.93 -3.36
N VAL A 139 -0.75 -10.18 -3.33
CA VAL A 139 -1.30 -11.54 -3.44
C VAL A 139 -0.93 -12.16 -4.78
N GLY A 140 -1.05 -11.42 -5.89
CA GLY A 140 -0.65 -11.88 -7.21
C GLY A 140 0.84 -12.21 -7.32
N ILE A 141 1.70 -11.36 -6.75
CA ILE A 141 3.16 -11.59 -6.69
C ILE A 141 3.47 -12.86 -5.91
N ALA A 142 2.84 -13.05 -4.75
CA ALA A 142 3.01 -14.23 -3.91
C ALA A 142 2.47 -15.51 -4.55
N TRP A 143 1.46 -15.41 -5.41
CA TRP A 143 0.88 -16.55 -6.11
C TRP A 143 1.77 -17.12 -7.23
N VAL A 144 2.58 -16.27 -7.86
CA VAL A 144 3.53 -16.67 -8.91
C VAL A 144 4.84 -17.24 -8.30
N ALA A 145 4.93 -17.32 -6.97
CA ALA A 145 6.11 -17.69 -6.20
C ALA A 145 6.23 -19.19 -5.89
#